data_AF-A0A353BS56-F1
#
_entry.id   AF-A0A353BS56-F1
#
_cell.length_a   1.000
_cell.length_b   1.000
_cell.length_c   1.000
_cell.angle_alpha   90.00
_cell.angle_beta   90.00
_cell.angle_gamma   90.00
#
_symmetry.space_group_name_H-M   'P 1'
#
loop_
_entity.id
_entity.type
_entity.pdbx_description
1 polymer ?
#
loop_
_entity_poly.entity_id
_entity_poly.type
_entity_poly.pdbx_seq_one_letter_code
_entity_poly.pdbx_strand_id
1 'polypeptide(L)' 'MDEKSLPRLLDPETIKKEFFNGVDTPNLNLPAIYGLFKRADFPGLKIGRKWFVPTNLFIEWLENQARTGGKIA' A
#
# COMPACT_ATOMS: atom_id res chain seq x y z
N MET A 1 4.34 10.59 -11.69
CA MET A 1 3.88 9.25 -12.11
C MET A 1 2.58 9.41 -12.85
N ASP A 2 2.51 8.97 -14.11
CA ASP A 2 1.24 8.86 -14.81
C ASP A 2 0.43 7.71 -14.20
N GLU A 3 -0.74 8.02 -13.65
CA GLU A 3 -1.65 7.07 -12.98
C GLU A 3 -2.04 5.86 -13.86
N LYS A 4 -1.84 5.98 -15.19
CA LYS A 4 -2.14 4.97 -16.20
C LYS A 4 -1.16 3.78 -16.27
N SER A 5 -0.04 3.78 -15.54
CA SER A 5 0.95 2.69 -15.62
C SER A 5 0.86 1.66 -14.48
N LEU A 6 0.04 1.91 -13.45
CA LEU A 6 -0.08 0.99 -12.33
C LEU A 6 -0.99 -0.21 -12.67
N PRO A 7 -0.63 -1.43 -12.24
CA PRO A 7 -1.52 -2.57 -12.37
C PRO A 7 -2.80 -2.34 -11.54
N ARG A 8 -3.89 -3.05 -11.85
CA ARG A 8 -5.14 -2.95 -11.08
C ARG A 8 -5.02 -3.49 -9.65
N LEU A 9 -4.11 -4.43 -9.44
CA LEU A 9 -3.80 -5.05 -8.17
C LEU A 9 -2.32 -4.85 -7.88
N LEU A 10 -2.00 -4.32 -6.71
CA LEU A 10 -0.63 -4.13 -6.23
C LEU A 10 -0.28 -5.27 -5.28
N ASP A 11 0.86 -5.92 -5.53
CA ASP A 11 1.49 -6.81 -4.55
C ASP A 11 2.47 -6.02 -3.65
N PRO A 12 2.94 -6.61 -2.53
CA PRO A 12 3.86 -5.93 -1.62
C PRO A 12 5.17 -5.41 -2.28
N GLU A 13 5.67 -6.11 -3.30
CA GLU A 13 6.91 -5.73 -4.00
C GLU A 13 6.67 -4.50 -4.88
N THR A 14 5.53 -4.46 -5.56
CA THR A 14 5.08 -3.31 -6.36
C THR A 14 4.86 -2.09 -5.46
N ILE A 15 4.19 -2.27 -4.32
CA ILE A 15 4.00 -1.18 -3.33
C ILE A 15 5.35 -0.62 -2.87
N LYS A 16 6.32 -1.49 -2.58
CA LYS A 16 7.68 -1.06 -2.22
C LYS A 16 8.32 -0.23 -3.34
N LYS A 17 8.30 -0.76 -4.56
CA LYS A 17 9.00 -0.19 -5.71
C LYS A 17 8.41 1.15 -6.14
N GLU A 18 7.09 1.28 -6.09
CA GLU A 18 6.37 2.43 -6.66
C GLU A 18 6.01 3.49 -5.62
N PHE A 19 5.77 3.12 -4.34
CA PHE A 19 5.28 4.06 -3.32
C PHE A 19 6.20 4.25 -2.12
N PHE A 20 7.07 3.29 -1.82
CA PHE A 20 7.93 3.34 -0.63
C PHE A 20 9.40 3.00 -0.93
N ASN A 21 9.93 3.56 -2.01
CA ASN A 21 11.25 3.23 -2.54
C ASN A 21 12.38 4.11 -1.98
N GLY A 22 12.05 5.17 -1.22
CA GLY A 22 13.03 6.10 -0.67
C GLY A 22 13.47 7.22 -1.61
N VAL A 23 12.96 7.25 -2.85
CA VAL A 23 13.16 8.32 -3.83
C VAL A 23 11.90 9.20 -3.79
N ASP A 24 12.02 10.40 -3.23
CA ASP A 24 10.94 11.38 -3.03
C ASP A 24 9.74 10.87 -2.19
N THR A 25 9.84 9.67 -1.63
CA THR A 25 8.83 8.98 -0.82
C THR A 25 9.50 8.29 0.39
N PRO A 26 8.76 7.95 1.46
CA PRO A 26 9.33 7.21 2.59
C PRO A 26 9.91 5.86 2.16
N ASN A 27 11.05 5.45 2.72
CA ASN A 27 11.62 4.14 2.43
C ASN A 27 11.10 3.10 3.43
N LEU A 28 10.16 2.24 3.00
CA LEU A 28 9.69 1.12 3.81
C LEU A 28 10.38 -0.18 3.38
N ASN A 29 10.80 -0.96 4.37
CA ASN A 29 11.25 -2.31 4.11
C ASN A 29 10.07 -3.23 3.76
N LEU A 30 10.36 -4.32 3.04
CA LEU A 30 9.33 -5.24 2.57
C LEU A 30 8.51 -5.87 3.75
N PRO A 31 9.13 -6.24 4.89
CA PRO A 31 8.37 -6.70 6.06
C PRO A 31 7.34 -5.70 6.60
N ALA A 32 7.66 -4.40 6.62
CA ALA A 32 6.73 -3.35 7.05
C ALA A 32 5.51 -3.27 6.12
N ILE A 33 5.73 -3.42 4.82
CA ILE A 33 4.64 -3.45 3.83
C ILE A 33 3.79 -4.71 4.04
N TYR A 34 4.38 -5.89 4.26
CA TYR A 34 3.61 -7.07 4.67
C TYR A 34 2.87 -6.88 5.99
N GLY A 35 3.36 -6.03 6.89
CA GLY A 35 2.67 -5.60 8.10
C GLY A 35 1.37 -4.86 7.80
N LEU A 36 1.32 -4.04 6.75
CA LEU A 36 0.10 -3.34 6.33
C LEU A 36 -1.02 -4.33 6.00
N PHE A 37 -0.71 -5.40 5.26
CA PHE A 37 -1.66 -6.46 4.90
C PHE A 37 -2.22 -7.25 6.09
N LYS A 38 -1.66 -7.08 7.29
CA LYS A 38 -2.16 -7.69 8.52
C LYS A 38 -3.05 -6.75 9.34
N ARG A 39 -3.12 -5.47 8.98
CA ARG A 39 -3.97 -4.51 9.68
C ARG A 39 -5.43 -4.75 9.31
N ALA A 40 -6.33 -4.56 10.28
CA ALA A 40 -7.77 -4.72 10.07
C ALA A 40 -8.37 -3.66 9.15
N ASP A 41 -7.76 -2.46 9.09
CA ASP A 41 -8.22 -1.32 8.31
C ASP A 41 -7.61 -1.26 6.90
N PHE A 42 -6.63 -2.10 6.59
CA PHE A 42 -5.97 -2.09 5.29
C PHE A 42 -6.79 -2.88 4.27
N PRO A 43 -7.08 -2.34 3.08
CA PRO A 43 -7.97 -2.98 2.08
C PRO A 43 -7.29 -4.12 1.30
N GLY A 44 -6.38 -4.86 1.94
CA GLY A 44 -5.66 -5.98 1.36
C GLY A 44 -6.52 -7.24 1.29
N LEU A 45 -6.30 -8.05 0.25
CA LEU A 45 -6.87 -9.37 0.09
C LEU A 45 -5.79 -10.41 -0.21
N LYS A 46 -6.12 -11.67 0.06
CA LYS A 46 -5.25 -12.82 -0.23
C LYS A 46 -5.84 -13.64 -1.37
N ILE A 47 -5.06 -13.80 -2.45
CA ILE A 47 -5.42 -14.69 -3.58
C ILE A 47 -4.44 -15.85 -3.58
N GLY A 48 -4.93 -17.03 -3.20
CA GLY A 48 -4.10 -18.20 -2.95
C GLY A 48 -3.07 -17.93 -1.84
N ARG A 49 -1.77 -17.94 -2.18
CA ARG A 49 -0.67 -17.69 -1.23
C ARG A 49 -0.12 -16.26 -1.27
N LYS A 50 -0.61 -15.41 -2.18
CA LYS A 50 -0.09 -14.06 -2.41
C LYS A 50 -1.05 -13.00 -1.89
N TRP A 51 -0.49 -11.87 -1.46
CA TRP A 51 -1.23 -10.70 -0.99
C TRP A 51 -1.34 -9.66 -2.09
N PHE A 52 -2.50 -9.03 -2.19
CA PHE A 52 -2.80 -7.99 -3.18
C PHE A 52 -3.71 -6.92 -2.59
N VAL A 53 -3.64 -5.71 -3.10
CA VAL A 53 -4.59 -4.62 -2.80
C VAL A 53 -5.03 -3.97 -4.11
N PRO A 54 -6.32 -3.67 -4.31
CA PRO A 54 -6.76 -2.89 -5.46
C PRO A 54 -6.15 -1.48 -5.41
N THR A 55 -5.57 -1.03 -6.51
CA THR A 55 -4.81 0.23 -6.58
C THR A 55 -5.62 1.43 -6.13
N ASN A 56 -6.89 1.51 -6.54
CA ASN A 56 -7.80 2.58 -6.13
C ASN A 56 -8.04 2.60 -4.61
N LEU A 57 -8.26 1.43 -3.99
CA LEU A 57 -8.49 1.33 -2.55
C LEU A 57 -7.21 1.59 -1.75
N PHE A 58 -6.05 1.19 -2.27
CA PHE A 58 -4.77 1.51 -1.64
C PHE A 58 -4.53 3.03 -1.59
N ILE A 59 -4.75 3.73 -2.71
CA ILE A 59 -4.59 5.18 -2.79
C ILE A 59 -5.57 5.87 -1.84
N GLU A 60 -6.85 5.49 -1.86
CA GLU A 60 -7.87 6.02 -0.96
C GLU A 60 -7.51 5.80 0.51
N TRP A 61 -7.07 4.59 0.87
CA TRP A 61 -6.62 4.29 2.23
C TRP A 61 -5.44 5.18 2.63
N LEU A 62 -4.45 5.36 1.76
CA LEU A 62 -3.27 6.19 2.04
C LEU A 62 -3.65 7.65 2.28
N GLU A 63 -4.53 8.21 1.45
CA GLU A 63 -5.07 9.55 1.65
C GLU A 63 -5.82 9.67 2.99
N ASN A 64 -6.62 8.66 3.34
CA ASN A 64 -7.35 8.64 4.60
C ASN A 64 -6.42 8.58 5.82
N GLN A 65 -5.30 7.84 5.74
CA GLN A 65 -4.26 7.85 6.79
C GLN A 65 -3.63 9.24 6.95
N ALA A 66 -3.40 9.96 5.85
CA ALA A 66 -2.86 11.32 5.89
C ALA A 66 -3.86 12.32 6.52
N ARG A 67 -5.15 12.21 6.17
CA ARG A 67 -6.21 13.08 6.71
C ARG A 67 -6.45 12.87 8.21
N THR A 68 -6.33 11.64 8.68
CA THR A 68 -6.53 11.29 10.10
C THR A 68 -5.28 11.52 10.97
N GLY A 69 -4.18 11.99 10.39
CA GLY A 69 -2.99 12.45 11.12
C GLY A 69 -2.28 11.35 11.92
N GLY A 70 -2.40 10.08 11.50
CA GLY A 70 -1.76 8.95 12.19
C GLY A 70 -2.26 8.73 13.63
N LYS A 71 -3.39 9.32 14.03
CA LYS A 71 -4.03 9.01 15.31
C LYS A 71 -4.87 7.74 15.16
N ILE A 72 -4.24 6.61 15.45
CA ILE A 72 -4.95 5.40 15.84
C ILE A 72 -5.68 5.76 17.15
N ALA A 73 -7.01 5.65 17.13
CA ALA A 73 -7.84 5.76 18.32
C ALA A 73 -7.48 4.69 19.36
#